data_AF-A0A7R9Y8G9-F1
#
_entry.id   AF-A0A7R9Y8G9-F1
#
_cell.length_a   1.000
_cell.length_b   1.000
_cell.length_c   1.000
_cell.angle_alpha   90.00
_cell.angle_beta   90.00
_cell.angle_gamma   90.00
#
_symmetry.space_group_name_H-M   'P 1'
#
loop_
_entity.id
_entity.type
_entity.pdbx_description
1 polymer ?
#
loop_
_entity_poly.entity_id
_entity_poly.type
_entity_poly.pdbx_seq_one_letter_code
_entity_poly.pdbx_strand_id
1 'polypeptide(L)'
;LRDVAFALEMVVRTNYSLASVLEERVTFQLEMEDLTGIADLVVGVDQNRFEALHLDQATEMGCLLDTVRNLTVASLTLGVGSMAAELLPRSPVSGMQADVIDLVNNILVVLSGQDFEQLLSALVAGLAQGPIRDAFNALLSEELRELAQSNPECPAHGVKPADGYV
;
A
#
# COMPACT_ATOMS: atom_id res chain seq x y z
N LEU A 1 -3.62 -2.99 -13.05
CA LEU A 1 -4.87 -2.64 -12.32
C LEU A 1 -5.57 -1.62 -13.20
N ARG A 2 -6.81 -1.88 -13.64
CA ARG A 2 -7.46 -1.00 -14.64
C ARG A 2 -7.93 0.30 -14.00
N ASP A 3 -8.71 0.19 -12.92
CA ASP A 3 -9.24 1.33 -12.18
C ASP A 3 -9.05 1.10 -10.68
N VAL A 4 -8.61 2.11 -9.95
CA VAL A 4 -8.56 2.07 -8.47
C VAL A 4 -9.16 3.35 -7.92
N ALA A 5 -10.20 3.19 -7.10
CA ALA A 5 -10.84 4.28 -6.38
C ALA A 5 -10.40 4.26 -4.91
N PHE A 6 -9.95 5.40 -4.41
CA PHE A 6 -9.65 5.62 -3.00
C PHE A 6 -10.69 6.59 -2.43
N ALA A 7 -11.35 6.18 -1.35
CA ALA A 7 -12.26 7.04 -0.59
C ALA A 7 -11.61 7.36 0.77
N LEU A 8 -11.29 8.63 1.00
CA LEU A 8 -10.82 9.13 2.28
C LEU A 8 -11.97 9.85 2.98
N GLU A 9 -12.36 9.35 4.16
CA GLU A 9 -13.33 10.03 5.00
C GLU A 9 -12.61 11.07 5.86
N MET A 10 -12.92 12.35 5.62
CA MET A 10 -12.43 13.45 6.45
C MET A 10 -13.57 13.94 7.35
N VAL A 11 -13.33 13.89 8.66
CA VAL A 11 -14.25 14.46 9.65
C VAL A 11 -13.74 15.85 10.01
N VAL A 12 -14.43 16.87 9.53
CA VAL A 12 -14.10 18.26 9.85
C VAL A 12 -14.92 18.68 11.07
N ARG A 13 -14.22 19.03 12.15
CA ARG A 13 -14.83 19.52 13.39
C ARG A 13 -14.53 21.00 13.54
N THR A 14 -15.54 21.84 13.40
CA THR A 14 -15.44 23.27 13.64
C THR A 14 -16.07 23.62 14.99
N ASN A 15 -15.27 24.22 15.87
CA ASN A 15 -15.75 24.72 17.15
C ASN A 15 -16.20 26.17 16.99
N TYR A 16 -17.51 26.41 17.04
CA TYR A 16 -18.06 27.76 17.17
C TYR A 16 -18.24 28.11 18.65
N SER A 17 -17.92 29.34 19.02
CA SER A 17 -17.82 29.78 20.42
C SER A 17 -19.14 29.86 21.18
N LEU A 18 -20.27 29.45 20.60
CA LEU A 18 -21.58 29.42 21.24
C LEU A 18 -22.39 28.17 20.81
N ALA A 19 -22.19 27.09 21.57
CA ALA A 19 -23.14 26.00 21.85
C ALA A 19 -23.44 24.88 20.81
N SER A 20 -22.80 24.79 19.65
CA SER A 20 -22.90 23.58 18.80
C SER A 20 -21.59 23.21 18.11
N VAL A 21 -21.19 21.94 18.27
CA VAL A 21 -20.14 21.32 17.44
C VAL A 21 -20.82 20.87 16.16
N LEU A 22 -20.45 21.49 15.03
CA LEU A 22 -20.83 20.97 13.73
C LEU A 22 -19.83 19.84 13.40
N GLU A 23 -20.31 18.60 13.38
CA GLU A 23 -19.55 17.47 12.84
C GLU A 23 -20.01 17.25 11.41
N GLU A 24 -19.19 17.67 10.45
CA GLU A 24 -19.47 17.47 9.04
C GLU A 24 -18.57 16.37 8.48
N ARG A 25 -19.21 15.40 7.81
CA ARG A 25 -18.53 14.26 7.21
C ARG A 25 -18.54 14.44 5.72
N VAL A 26 -17.34 14.62 5.18
CA VAL A 26 -17.14 14.79 3.76
C VAL A 26 -16.26 13.65 3.27
N THR A 27 -16.64 13.06 2.15
CA THR A 27 -15.86 11.99 1.52
C THR A 27 -15.06 12.61 0.40
N PHE A 28 -13.74 12.50 0.49
CA PHE A 28 -12.86 12.81 -0.62
C PHE A 28 -12.67 11.53 -1.44
N GLN A 29 -13.13 11.56 -2.69
CA GLN A 29 -13.03 10.45 -3.62
C GLN A 29 -11.96 10.79 -4.65
N LEU A 30 -10.98 9.89 -4.78
CA LEU A 30 -9.93 9.94 -5.77
C LEU A 30 -10.08 8.73 -6.68
N GLU A 31 -10.34 8.95 -7.96
CA GLU A 31 -10.38 7.93 -8.99
C GLU A 31 -9.13 8.05 -9.85
N MET A 32 -8.44 6.91 -10.05
CA MET A 32 -7.26 6.84 -10.88
C MET A 32 -7.43 5.73 -11.92
N GLU A 33 -7.17 6.07 -13.18
CA GLU A 33 -7.22 5.14 -14.30
C GLU A 33 -5.82 4.97 -14.92
N ASP A 34 -5.65 3.87 -15.67
CA ASP A 34 -4.42 3.55 -16.38
C ASP A 34 -3.19 3.49 -15.46
N LEU A 35 -3.37 2.81 -14.33
CA LEU A 35 -2.32 2.65 -13.33
C LEU A 35 -1.22 1.72 -13.82
N THR A 36 0.00 2.26 -13.85
CA THR A 36 1.23 1.51 -14.06
C THR A 36 2.05 1.53 -12.78
N GLY A 37 2.75 0.45 -12.47
CA GLY A 37 3.50 0.33 -11.23
C GLY A 37 4.84 -0.34 -11.46
N ILE A 38 5.89 0.20 -10.85
CA ILE A 38 7.22 -0.41 -10.78
C ILE A 38 7.57 -0.54 -9.32
N ALA A 39 7.92 -1.76 -8.90
CA ALA A 39 8.29 -2.07 -7.53
C ALA A 39 9.66 -2.73 -7.50
N ASP A 40 10.54 -2.22 -6.62
CA ASP A 40 11.83 -2.85 -6.34
C ASP A 40 11.69 -3.74 -5.12
N LEU A 41 11.81 -5.05 -5.36
CA LEU A 41 11.66 -6.07 -4.34
C LEU A 41 13.03 -6.46 -3.80
N VAL A 42 13.17 -6.41 -2.47
CA VAL A 42 14.35 -6.90 -1.76
C VAL A 42 13.96 -8.16 -1.00
N VAL A 43 14.63 -9.25 -1.34
CA VAL A 43 14.46 -10.55 -0.68
C VAL A 43 15.70 -10.81 0.16
N GLY A 44 15.53 -10.89 1.48
CA GLY A 44 16.59 -11.34 2.36
C GLY A 44 16.45 -12.83 2.61
N VAL A 45 17.56 -13.54 2.39
CA VAL A 45 17.65 -15.00 2.49
C VAL A 45 18.55 -15.36 3.68
N ASP A 46 18.14 -16.32 4.49
CA ASP A 46 19.01 -16.93 5.51
C ASP A 46 20.06 -17.79 4.81
N GLN A 47 21.29 -17.29 4.77
CA GLN A 47 22.41 -17.98 4.13
C GLN A 47 22.61 -19.40 4.68
N ASN A 48 22.46 -19.62 6.00
CA ASN A 48 22.69 -20.95 6.57
C ASN A 48 21.61 -21.95 6.14
N ARG A 49 20.35 -21.50 6.03
CA ARG A 49 19.26 -22.35 5.54
C ARG A 49 19.40 -22.62 4.05
N PHE A 50 19.78 -21.61 3.28
CA PHE A 50 20.00 -21.74 1.84
C PHE A 50 21.17 -22.68 1.51
N GLU A 51 22.28 -22.58 2.22
CA GLU A 51 23.43 -23.49 2.07
C GLU A 51 23.13 -24.93 2.51
N ALA A 52 22.10 -25.12 3.35
CA ALA A 52 21.64 -26.44 3.78
C ALA A 52 20.67 -27.12 2.81
N LEU A 53 20.21 -26.42 1.76
CA LEU A 53 19.36 -27.00 0.72
C LEU A 53 20.17 -27.88 -0.24
N HIS A 54 19.61 -29.03 -0.61
CA HIS A 54 20.13 -29.83 -1.72
C HIS A 54 19.80 -29.20 -3.08
N LEU A 55 20.48 -29.65 -4.13
CA LEU A 55 20.27 -29.13 -5.49
C LEU A 55 18.84 -29.37 -6.01
N ASP A 56 18.22 -30.49 -5.64
CA ASP A 56 16.82 -30.79 -5.95
C ASP A 56 15.86 -29.88 -5.16
N GLN A 57 16.11 -29.71 -3.86
CA GLN A 57 15.35 -28.78 -3.00
C GLN A 57 15.50 -27.32 -3.42
N ALA A 58 16.67 -26.91 -3.94
CA ALA A 58 16.90 -25.56 -4.45
C ALA A 58 16.11 -25.26 -5.74
N THR A 59 15.57 -26.28 -6.41
CA THR A 59 14.64 -26.09 -7.53
C THR A 59 13.17 -26.09 -7.10
N GLU A 60 12.89 -26.47 -5.86
CA GLU A 60 11.54 -26.45 -5.30
C GLU A 60 11.26 -25.10 -4.66
N MET A 61 10.24 -24.39 -5.19
CA MET A 61 9.87 -23.06 -4.72
C MET A 61 9.53 -23.04 -3.22
N GLY A 62 8.90 -24.10 -2.70
CA GLY A 62 8.57 -24.20 -1.26
C GLY A 62 9.81 -24.16 -0.37
N CYS A 63 10.87 -24.89 -0.74
CA CYS A 63 12.11 -24.91 0.02
C CYS A 63 12.93 -23.63 -0.14
N LEU A 64 12.92 -23.02 -1.32
CA LEU A 64 13.49 -21.69 -1.49
C LEU A 64 12.79 -20.65 -0.61
N LEU A 65 11.45 -20.69 -0.53
CA LEU A 65 10.68 -19.77 0.31
C LEU A 65 10.94 -19.96 1.81
N ASP A 66 11.24 -21.17 2.29
CA ASP A 66 11.64 -21.41 3.69
C ASP A 66 13.01 -20.77 4.06
N THR A 67 13.83 -20.47 3.05
CA THR A 67 15.08 -19.72 3.24
C THR A 67 14.84 -18.20 3.29
N VAL A 68 13.68 -17.71 2.85
CA VAL A 68 13.38 -16.28 2.84
C VAL A 68 13.06 -15.81 4.26
N ARG A 69 13.90 -14.91 4.79
CA ARG A 69 13.67 -14.27 6.10
C ARG A 69 12.73 -13.09 6.01
N ASN A 70 12.88 -12.31 4.94
CA ASN A 70 12.12 -11.09 4.73
C ASN A 70 11.96 -10.83 3.25
N LEU A 71 10.77 -10.33 2.91
CA LEU A 71 10.46 -9.80 1.61
C LEU A 71 9.95 -8.38 1.83
N THR A 72 10.56 -7.41 1.16
CA THR A 72 10.21 -6.01 1.35
C THR A 72 10.28 -5.28 0.02
N VAL A 73 9.27 -4.49 -0.28
CA VAL A 73 9.27 -3.51 -1.35
C VAL A 73 10.07 -2.31 -0.87
N ALA A 74 11.27 -2.13 -1.43
CA ALA A 74 12.16 -1.02 -1.10
C ALA A 74 11.66 0.29 -1.73
N SER A 75 11.15 0.21 -2.95
CA SER A 75 10.62 1.33 -3.72
C SER A 75 9.35 0.91 -4.44
N LEU A 76 8.35 1.79 -4.44
CA LEU A 76 7.13 1.63 -5.22
C LEU A 76 6.83 2.93 -5.95
N THR A 77 6.94 2.90 -7.28
CA THR A 77 6.56 4.02 -8.14
C THR A 77 5.27 3.67 -8.86
N LEU A 78 4.27 4.55 -8.74
CA LEU A 78 3.01 4.44 -9.46
C LEU A 78 2.93 5.56 -10.50
N GLY A 79 2.69 5.17 -11.75
CA GLY A 79 2.27 6.06 -12.82
C GLY A 79 0.76 6.00 -12.96
N VAL A 80 0.15 7.16 -13.17
CA VAL A 80 -1.30 7.32 -13.34
C VAL A 80 -1.53 7.98 -14.69
N GLY A 81 -2.41 7.41 -15.52
CA GLY A 81 -2.73 8.00 -16.82
C GLY A 81 -3.79 9.10 -16.73
N SER A 82 -4.83 8.88 -15.92
CA SER A 82 -5.86 9.88 -15.64
C SER A 82 -6.24 9.86 -14.16
N MET A 83 -6.62 11.02 -13.62
CA MET A 83 -7.05 11.15 -12.23
C MET A 83 -8.24 12.09 -12.13
N ALA A 84 -9.25 11.70 -11.38
CA ALA A 84 -10.37 12.55 -11.00
C ALA A 84 -10.46 12.63 -9.48
N ALA A 85 -10.72 13.82 -8.96
CA ALA A 85 -10.92 14.05 -7.54
C ALA A 85 -12.25 14.78 -7.33
N GLU A 86 -13.07 14.28 -6.41
CA GLU A 86 -14.34 14.88 -6.06
C GLU A 86 -14.56 14.84 -4.55
N LEU A 87 -15.19 15.89 -4.04
CA LEU A 87 -15.63 16.03 -2.68
C LEU A 87 -17.14 15.76 -2.61
N LEU A 88 -17.52 14.66 -1.96
CA LEU A 88 -18.90 14.21 -1.84
C LEU A 88 -19.42 14.39 -0.40
N PRO A 89 -20.45 15.22 -0.18
CA PRO A 89 -21.07 15.35 1.15
C PRO A 89 -21.87 14.09 1.51
N ARG A 90 -21.74 13.61 2.76
CA ARG A 90 -22.55 12.46 3.23
C ARG A 90 -23.98 12.82 3.63
N SER A 91 -24.31 14.09 3.67
CA SER A 91 -25.61 14.60 4.10
C SER A 91 -26.06 15.71 3.15
N PRO A 92 -27.37 15.95 2.99
CA PRO A 92 -27.84 17.09 2.22
C PRO A 92 -27.26 18.38 2.79
N VAL A 93 -26.43 19.04 1.99
CA VAL A 93 -25.85 20.36 2.27
C VAL A 93 -26.70 21.44 1.60
N SER A 94 -26.77 22.63 2.21
CA SER A 94 -27.51 23.75 1.62
C SER A 94 -26.85 25.08 1.93
N GLY A 95 -27.09 26.08 1.07
CA GLY A 95 -26.51 27.42 1.20
C GLY A 95 -24.98 27.38 1.08
N MET A 96 -24.31 28.12 1.97
CA MET A 96 -22.85 28.33 1.92
C MET A 96 -22.02 27.04 1.92
N GLN A 97 -22.51 25.95 2.53
CA GLN A 97 -21.80 24.67 2.51
C GLN A 97 -21.74 24.06 1.12
N ALA A 98 -22.86 24.11 0.37
CA ALA A 98 -22.91 23.64 -1.00
C ALA A 98 -21.97 24.49 -1.88
N ASP A 99 -21.99 25.83 -1.71
CA ASP A 99 -21.10 26.73 -2.45
C ASP A 99 -19.61 26.45 -2.17
N VAL A 100 -19.25 26.09 -0.93
CA VAL A 100 -17.87 25.71 -0.58
C VAL A 100 -17.48 24.38 -1.20
N ILE A 101 -18.36 23.37 -1.17
CA ILE A 101 -18.11 22.08 -1.81
C ILE A 101 -17.94 22.26 -3.32
N ASP A 102 -18.82 23.03 -3.95
CA ASP A 102 -18.74 23.33 -5.38
C ASP A 102 -17.47 24.10 -5.73
N LEU A 103 -17.06 25.07 -4.91
CA LEU A 103 -15.79 25.78 -5.09
C LEU A 103 -14.60 24.82 -5.01
N VAL A 104 -14.57 23.94 -4.02
CA VAL A 104 -13.50 22.94 -3.87
C VAL A 104 -13.51 21.98 -5.06
N ASN A 105 -14.66 21.47 -5.48
CA ASN A 105 -14.77 20.59 -6.65
C ASN A 105 -14.29 21.28 -7.92
N ASN A 106 -14.64 22.54 -8.13
CA ASN A 106 -14.13 23.32 -9.27
C ASN A 106 -12.60 23.47 -9.22
N ILE A 107 -12.02 23.69 -8.03
CA ILE A 107 -10.56 23.72 -7.87
C ILE A 107 -9.97 22.33 -8.17
N LEU A 108 -10.58 21.25 -7.68
CA LEU A 108 -10.12 19.89 -7.93
C LEU A 108 -10.15 19.54 -9.42
N VAL A 109 -11.18 19.95 -10.16
CA VAL A 109 -11.27 19.80 -11.62
C VAL A 109 -10.15 20.57 -12.33
N VAL A 110 -9.82 21.77 -11.87
CA VAL A 110 -8.70 22.55 -12.43
C VAL A 110 -7.36 21.86 -12.13
N LEU A 111 -7.19 21.33 -10.92
CA LEU A 111 -5.99 20.61 -10.50
C LEU A 111 -5.86 19.23 -11.15
N SER A 112 -6.96 18.60 -11.55
CA SER A 112 -6.96 17.37 -12.34
C SER A 112 -6.85 17.61 -13.85
N GLY A 113 -6.84 18.88 -14.27
CA GLY A 113 -6.50 19.28 -15.62
C GLY A 113 -5.02 19.04 -15.96
N GLN A 114 -4.70 19.05 -17.25
CA GLN A 114 -3.36 18.71 -17.78
C GLN A 114 -2.23 19.59 -17.23
N ASP A 115 -2.52 20.82 -16.79
CA ASP A 115 -1.50 21.78 -16.34
C ASP A 115 -0.91 21.46 -14.94
N PHE A 116 -1.56 20.59 -14.16
CA PHE A 116 -1.15 20.23 -12.79
C PHE A 116 -0.72 18.77 -12.64
N GLU A 117 -0.52 18.06 -13.75
CA GLU A 117 -0.10 16.65 -13.78
C GLU A 117 1.11 16.38 -12.89
N GLN A 118 2.09 17.30 -12.84
CA GLN A 118 3.28 17.16 -12.00
C GLN A 118 2.98 17.17 -10.49
N LEU A 119 2.02 18.00 -10.06
CA LEU A 119 1.63 18.08 -8.64
C LEU A 119 0.93 16.79 -8.22
N LEU A 120 -0.02 16.32 -9.04
CA LEU A 120 -0.75 15.09 -8.78
C LEU A 120 0.16 13.87 -8.84
N SER A 121 1.06 13.82 -9.82
CA SER A 121 2.10 12.79 -9.90
C SER A 121 2.98 12.79 -8.67
N ALA A 122 3.40 13.95 -8.16
CA ALA A 122 4.17 14.06 -6.92
C ALA A 122 3.39 13.60 -5.68
N LEU A 123 2.09 13.94 -5.60
CA LEU A 123 1.22 13.47 -4.52
C LEU A 123 1.08 11.95 -4.54
N VAL A 124 0.80 11.36 -5.71
CA VAL A 124 0.70 9.90 -5.88
C VAL A 124 2.03 9.23 -5.58
N ALA A 125 3.15 9.77 -6.06
CA ALA A 125 4.47 9.24 -5.74
C ALA A 125 4.72 9.27 -4.22
N GLY A 126 4.32 10.34 -3.53
CA GLY A 126 4.40 10.43 -2.07
C GLY A 126 3.55 9.37 -1.36
N LEU A 127 2.29 9.19 -1.79
CA LEU A 127 1.40 8.16 -1.24
C LEU A 127 1.90 6.74 -1.53
N ALA A 128 2.40 6.52 -2.75
CA ALA A 128 2.96 5.25 -3.19
C ALA A 128 4.17 4.85 -2.33
N GLN A 129 5.10 5.78 -2.10
CA GLN A 129 6.35 5.50 -1.38
C GLN A 129 6.19 5.43 0.14
N GLY A 130 5.16 6.06 0.71
CA GLY A 130 4.87 5.99 2.14
C GLY A 130 3.81 4.94 2.46
N PRO A 131 2.55 5.37 2.69
CA PRO A 131 1.51 4.52 3.24
C PRO A 131 1.18 3.29 2.39
N ILE A 132 1.19 3.42 1.05
CA ILE A 132 0.87 2.29 0.17
C ILE A 132 1.99 1.24 0.25
N ARG A 133 3.26 1.65 0.11
CA ARG A 133 4.41 0.74 0.26
C ARG A 133 4.40 0.06 1.63
N ASP A 134 4.13 0.80 2.70
CA ASP A 134 4.11 0.24 4.05
C ASP A 134 2.97 -0.78 4.24
N ALA A 135 1.78 -0.50 3.67
CA ALA A 135 0.68 -1.45 3.65
C ALA A 135 1.02 -2.71 2.83
N PHE A 136 1.65 -2.56 1.66
CA PHE A 136 2.15 -3.68 0.85
C PHE A 136 3.16 -4.52 1.62
N ASN A 137 4.11 -3.88 2.32
CA ASN A 137 5.10 -4.58 3.13
C ASN A 137 4.47 -5.34 4.29
N ALA A 138 3.45 -4.76 4.95
CA ALA A 138 2.71 -5.45 6.00
C ALA A 138 2.01 -6.70 5.46
N LEU A 139 1.31 -6.58 4.33
CA LEU A 139 0.64 -7.72 3.68
C LEU A 139 1.64 -8.80 3.25
N LEU A 140 2.75 -8.43 2.62
CA LEU A 140 3.79 -9.38 2.21
C LEU A 140 4.43 -10.09 3.41
N SER A 141 4.63 -9.37 4.52
CA SER A 141 5.19 -9.98 5.72
C SER A 141 4.23 -10.99 6.36
N GLU A 142 2.93 -10.74 6.29
CA GLU A 142 1.91 -11.67 6.80
C GLU A 142 1.81 -12.90 5.91
N GLU A 143 1.75 -12.72 4.59
CA GLU A 143 1.71 -13.84 3.64
C GLU A 143 2.95 -14.73 3.75
N LEU A 144 4.14 -14.13 3.86
CA LEU A 144 5.37 -14.89 4.10
C LEU A 144 5.30 -15.70 5.40
N ARG A 145 4.72 -15.14 6.46
CA ARG A 145 4.57 -15.80 7.75
C ARG A 145 3.63 -16.99 7.65
N GLU A 146 2.53 -16.85 6.92
CA GLU A 146 1.58 -17.94 6.65
C GLU A 146 2.21 -19.04 5.77
N LEU A 147 2.97 -18.67 4.75
CA LEU A 147 3.71 -19.61 3.89
C LEU A 147 4.79 -20.36 4.67
N ALA A 148 5.51 -19.69 5.57
CA ALA A 148 6.50 -20.32 6.43
C ALA A 148 5.88 -21.32 7.43
N GLN A 149 4.60 -21.14 7.80
CA GLN A 149 3.88 -22.06 8.70
C GLN A 149 3.20 -23.22 7.97
N SER A 150 2.84 -23.02 6.70
CA SER A 150 2.08 -24.00 5.90
C SER A 150 2.95 -24.90 5.04
N ASN A 151 4.20 -24.53 4.76
CA ASN A 151 5.12 -25.40 4.04
C ASN A 151 5.68 -26.50 4.94
N PRO A 152 5.71 -27.76 4.45
CA PRO A 152 6.38 -28.85 5.16
C PRO A 152 7.86 -28.47 5.37
N GLU A 153 8.37 -28.64 6.58
CA GLU A 153 9.78 -28.41 6.92
C GLU A 153 10.66 -29.03 5.84
N CYS A 154 11.38 -28.21 5.07
CA CYS A 154 12.37 -28.71 4.14
C CYS A 154 13.50 -29.30 4.99
N PRO A 155 13.69 -30.62 5.00
CA PRO A 155 14.56 -31.26 5.97
C PRO A 155 15.99 -30.75 5.76
N ALA A 156 16.49 -30.00 6.75
CA ALA A 156 17.83 -29.45 6.73
C ALA A 156 18.84 -30.60 6.87
N HIS A 157 19.82 -30.66 5.97
CA HIS A 157 20.95 -31.55 6.14
C HIS A 157 22.07 -30.82 6.90
N GLY A 158 22.34 -31.24 8.14
CA GLY A 158 23.59 -30.89 8.82
C GLY A 158 23.52 -30.15 10.14
N VAL A 159 22.45 -30.28 10.95
CA VAL A 159 22.66 -30.16 12.40
C VAL A 159 23.39 -31.43 12.82
N LYS A 160 24.74 -31.41 12.81
CA LYS A 160 25.48 -32.34 13.65
C LYS A 160 24.96 -32.14 15.07
N PRO A 161 24.39 -33.15 15.76
CA PRO A 161 24.12 -33.01 17.17
C PRO A 161 25.43 -32.58 17.86
N ALA A 162 25.34 -31.59 18.76
CA ALA A 162 26.46 -31.10 19.54
C ALA A 162 27.02 -32.16 20.51
N ASP A 163 26.41 -33.34 20.57
CA ASP A 163 26.78 -34.43 21.46
C ASP A 163 27.52 -35.53 20.69
N GLY A 164 28.70 -35.82 21.21
CA GLY A 164 29.75 -36.57 20.58
C GLY A 164 29.38 -37.99 20.16
N TYR A 165 30.20 -38.48 19.22
CA TYR A 165 30.34 -39.89 18.93
C TYR A 165 30.61 -40.68 20.22
N VAL A 166 29.75 -41.65 20.51
CA VAL A 166 30.10 -42.87 21.25
C VAL A 166 30.03 -44.02 20.25
#